data_AF-A0A931PFW2-F1
#
_entry.id   AF-A0A931PFW2-F1
#
_cell.length_a   1.000
_cell.length_b   1.000
_cell.length_c   1.000
_cell.angle_alpha   90.00
_cell.angle_beta   90.00
_cell.angle_gamma   90.00
#
_symmetry.space_group_name_H-M   'P 1'
#
loop_
_entity.id
_entity.type
_entity.pdbx_description
1 polymer ?
#
loop_
_entity_poly.entity_id
_entity_poly.type
_entity_poly.pdbx_seq_one_letter_code
_entity_poly.pdbx_strand_id
1 'polypeptide(L)'
;MALAGLSVATFGATMTPAAAEEPQAVATYRDWSVFVREVNGEKICFAATEAKEKSPSSVRHGNIFFLIANWASGAAKNQPSLMTGYNLKDAPAPTVRIGSEKWTMFSSENEAFVEGADDERSLLSAMRRGADMRISAVSSRGTATNYVISLRGLTKAVERAEEACS
;
A
#
# COMPACT_ATOMS: atom_id res chain seq x y z
N MET A 1 -22.99 -2.57 -68.64
CA MET A 1 -21.72 -2.23 -67.96
C MET A 1 -22.04 -1.68 -66.59
N ALA A 2 -21.98 -2.51 -65.55
CA ALA A 2 -22.17 -2.07 -64.17
C ALA A 2 -20.79 -1.77 -63.57
N LEU A 3 -20.59 -0.55 -63.08
CA LEU A 3 -19.36 -0.11 -62.42
C LEU A 3 -19.35 -0.60 -60.97
N ALA A 4 -18.33 -1.38 -60.62
CA ALA A 4 -18.11 -1.90 -59.27
C ALA A 4 -17.51 -0.84 -58.36
N GLY A 5 -18.13 -0.62 -57.19
CA GLY A 5 -17.63 0.27 -56.14
C GLY A 5 -16.54 -0.38 -55.30
N LEU A 6 -15.46 0.36 -55.05
CA LEU A 6 -14.33 -0.05 -54.21
C LEU A 6 -14.51 0.57 -52.81
N SER A 7 -14.88 -0.24 -51.82
CA SER A 7 -14.96 0.18 -50.42
C SER A 7 -13.61 -0.02 -49.72
N VAL A 8 -13.01 1.08 -49.26
CA VAL A 8 -11.82 1.08 -48.41
C VAL A 8 -12.26 0.83 -46.97
N ALA A 9 -11.84 -0.30 -46.38
CA ALA A 9 -12.07 -0.62 -44.97
C ALA A 9 -10.91 -0.06 -44.13
N THR A 10 -11.17 1.00 -43.35
CA THR A 10 -10.27 1.52 -42.32
C THR A 10 -10.27 0.60 -41.11
N PHE A 11 -9.14 -0.07 -40.84
CA PHE A 11 -8.90 -0.81 -39.60
C PHE A 11 -8.64 0.18 -38.47
N GLY A 12 -9.62 0.40 -37.59
CA GLY A 12 -9.44 1.14 -36.34
C GLY A 12 -8.79 0.22 -35.29
N ALA A 13 -7.55 0.53 -34.90
CA ALA A 13 -6.91 -0.14 -33.77
C ALA A 13 -7.61 0.27 -32.46
N THR A 14 -8.31 -0.68 -31.83
CA THR A 14 -8.86 -0.51 -30.49
C THR A 14 -7.72 -0.68 -29.47
N MET A 15 -7.23 0.42 -28.91
CA MET A 15 -6.40 0.39 -27.71
C MET A 15 -7.31 0.01 -26.53
N THR A 16 -7.30 -1.24 -26.11
CA THR A 16 -7.87 -1.63 -24.82
C THR A 16 -7.00 -1.06 -23.71
N PRO A 17 -7.55 -0.28 -22.75
CA PRO A 17 -6.80 0.13 -21.59
C PRO A 17 -6.36 -1.13 -20.83
N ALA A 18 -5.06 -1.24 -20.55
CA ALA A 18 -4.53 -2.30 -19.70
C ALA A 18 -5.17 -2.14 -18.31
N ALA A 19 -6.04 -3.08 -17.93
CA ALA A 19 -6.50 -3.17 -16.56
C ALA A 19 -5.28 -3.49 -15.68
N ALA A 20 -5.09 -2.72 -14.60
CA ALA A 20 -4.07 -3.04 -13.61
C ALA A 20 -4.39 -4.41 -13.02
N GLU A 21 -3.45 -5.35 -13.12
CA GLU A 21 -3.63 -6.71 -12.63
C GLU A 21 -3.76 -6.68 -11.09
N GLU A 22 -4.81 -7.31 -10.55
CA GLU A 22 -5.01 -7.35 -9.10
C GLU A 22 -3.85 -8.12 -8.44
N PRO A 23 -3.35 -7.68 -7.27
CA PRO A 23 -2.26 -8.37 -6.60
C PRO A 23 -2.62 -9.83 -6.30
N GLN A 24 -1.73 -10.75 -6.66
CA GLN A 24 -1.90 -12.17 -6.37
C GLN A 24 -1.57 -12.45 -4.90
N ALA A 25 -2.53 -12.97 -4.14
CA ALA A 25 -2.29 -13.44 -2.78
C ALA A 25 -1.43 -14.71 -2.78
N VAL A 26 -0.38 -14.74 -1.95
CA VAL A 26 0.56 -15.89 -1.86
C VAL A 26 0.56 -16.58 -0.51
N ALA A 27 0.21 -15.89 0.57
CA ALA A 27 0.13 -16.47 1.92
C ALA A 27 -0.68 -15.55 2.86
N THR A 28 -1.18 -16.11 3.96
CA THR A 28 -1.77 -15.34 5.06
C THR A 28 -1.26 -15.86 6.39
N TYR A 29 -0.86 -14.93 7.26
CA TYR A 29 -0.39 -15.19 8.62
C TYR A 29 -1.18 -14.32 9.58
N ARG A 30 -2.21 -14.92 10.21
CA ARG A 30 -3.14 -14.21 11.11
C ARG A 30 -3.76 -13.00 10.41
N ASP A 31 -3.39 -11.78 10.81
CA ASP A 31 -4.02 -10.55 10.34
C ASP A 31 -3.29 -9.95 9.11
N TRP A 32 -2.20 -10.59 8.66
CA TRP A 32 -1.38 -10.13 7.55
C TRP A 32 -1.44 -11.10 6.38
N SER A 33 -1.62 -10.56 5.17
CA SER A 33 -1.57 -11.32 3.92
C SER A 33 -0.40 -10.85 3.06
N VAL A 34 0.19 -11.76 2.32
CA VAL A 34 1.32 -11.50 1.42
C VAL A 34 0.82 -11.53 -0.01
N PHE A 35 1.27 -10.57 -0.80
CA PHE A 35 0.89 -10.41 -2.19
C PHE A 35 2.11 -10.21 -3.07
N VAL A 36 1.94 -10.55 -4.34
CA VAL A 36 2.89 -10.24 -5.42
C VAL A 36 2.13 -9.50 -6.51
N ARG A 37 2.73 -8.45 -7.08
CA ARG A 37 2.21 -7.75 -8.25
C ARG A 37 3.36 -7.32 -9.14
N GLU A 38 3.10 -7.18 -10.44
CA GLU A 38 3.99 -6.48 -11.35
C GLU A 38 3.47 -5.07 -11.63
N VAL A 39 4.37 -4.09 -11.58
CA VAL A 39 4.08 -2.70 -11.94
C VAL A 39 5.17 -2.25 -12.91
N ASN A 40 4.79 -1.90 -14.14
CA ASN A 40 5.74 -1.46 -15.18
C ASN A 40 6.90 -2.44 -15.43
N GLY A 41 6.63 -3.75 -15.37
CA GLY A 41 7.65 -4.80 -15.52
C GLY A 41 8.53 -5.02 -14.29
N GLU A 42 8.20 -4.38 -13.17
CA GLU A 42 8.87 -4.58 -11.90
C GLU A 42 8.02 -5.38 -10.93
N LYS A 43 8.59 -6.46 -10.41
CA LYS A 43 7.96 -7.31 -9.40
C LYS A 43 8.06 -6.67 -8.01
N ILE A 44 6.92 -6.50 -7.37
CA ILE A 44 6.76 -5.97 -6.02
C ILE A 44 6.08 -7.03 -5.16
N CYS A 45 6.65 -7.31 -4.00
CA CYS A 45 6.14 -8.28 -3.04
C CYS A 45 5.93 -7.58 -1.71
N PHE A 46 4.75 -7.71 -1.14
CA PHE A 46 4.40 -6.95 0.04
C PHE A 46 3.54 -7.75 1.01
N ALA A 47 3.79 -7.54 2.29
CA ALA A 47 2.87 -7.92 3.35
C ALA A 47 1.90 -6.76 3.58
N ALA A 48 0.61 -7.04 3.69
CA ALA A 48 -0.42 -6.04 3.95
C ALA A 48 -1.40 -6.51 5.02
N THR A 49 -1.94 -5.55 5.77
CA THR A 49 -3.03 -5.74 6.72
C THR A 49 -4.00 -4.57 6.63
N GLU A 50 -5.28 -4.82 6.85
CA GLU A 50 -6.29 -3.76 6.90
C GLU A 50 -6.40 -3.19 8.32
N ALA A 51 -6.73 -1.90 8.44
CA ALA A 51 -7.04 -1.29 9.73
C ALA A 51 -8.20 -1.99 10.43
N LYS A 52 -7.94 -2.45 11.65
CA LYS A 52 -8.91 -3.11 12.54
C LYS A 52 -9.95 -2.12 13.07
N GLU A 53 -9.52 -0.90 13.37
CA GLU A 53 -10.38 0.18 13.84
C GLU A 53 -10.15 1.44 13.00
N LYS A 54 -11.23 2.15 12.69
CA LYS A 54 -11.24 3.37 11.88
C LYS A 54 -12.05 4.44 12.61
N SER A 55 -11.46 5.63 12.81
CA SER A 55 -12.09 6.74 13.52
C SER A 55 -11.87 8.06 12.78
N PRO A 56 -12.87 8.96 12.72
CA PRO A 56 -14.20 8.84 13.33
C PRO A 56 -15.12 7.89 12.55
N SER A 57 -15.98 7.13 13.23
CA SER A 57 -16.91 6.19 12.58
C SER A 57 -17.98 6.87 11.72
N SER A 58 -18.14 8.20 11.83
CA SER A 58 -19.12 8.99 11.08
C SER A 58 -18.71 9.28 9.64
N VAL A 59 -17.51 8.92 9.21
CA VAL A 59 -17.02 9.17 7.84
C VAL A 59 -16.73 7.89 7.08
N ARG A 60 -16.80 7.97 5.75
CA ARG A 60 -16.40 6.87 4.88
C ARG A 60 -14.89 6.89 4.67
N HIS A 61 -14.19 5.97 5.31
CA HIS A 61 -12.74 5.82 5.21
C HIS A 61 -12.26 5.14 3.92
N GLY A 62 -13.08 4.24 3.36
CA GLY A 62 -12.62 3.31 2.32
C GLY A 62 -11.72 2.21 2.90
N ASN A 63 -10.91 1.62 2.03
CA ASN A 63 -9.93 0.61 2.42
C ASN A 63 -8.69 1.31 2.96
N ILE A 64 -8.23 0.87 4.13
CA ILE A 64 -7.07 1.46 4.81
C ILE A 64 -6.12 0.31 5.09
N PHE A 65 -4.99 0.29 4.40
CA PHE A 65 -4.00 -0.76 4.53
C PHE A 65 -2.71 -0.19 5.09
N PHE A 66 -2.00 -1.03 5.85
CA PHE A 66 -0.59 -0.82 6.09
C PHE A 66 0.20 -1.90 5.37
N LEU A 67 1.27 -1.50 4.69
CA LEU A 67 2.07 -2.35 3.84
C LEU A 67 3.53 -2.37 4.31
N ILE A 68 4.20 -3.49 4.11
CA ILE A 68 5.66 -3.61 4.12
C ILE A 68 6.06 -4.15 2.75
N ALA A 69 6.66 -3.30 1.91
CA ALA A 69 6.94 -3.60 0.52
C ALA A 69 8.43 -3.89 0.23
N ASN A 70 8.66 -4.82 -0.69
CA ASN A 70 9.95 -5.16 -1.27
C ASN A 70 9.85 -5.06 -2.79
N TRP A 71 10.81 -4.38 -3.41
CA TRP A 71 10.95 -4.27 -4.85
C TRP A 71 12.05 -5.24 -5.30
N ALA A 72 11.78 -6.10 -6.28
CA ALA A 72 12.74 -7.10 -6.73
C ALA A 72 14.03 -6.46 -7.30
N SER A 73 13.95 -5.22 -7.81
CA SER A 73 15.14 -4.46 -8.22
C SER A 73 16.04 -4.02 -7.05
N GLY A 74 15.52 -4.06 -5.82
CA GLY A 74 16.15 -3.48 -4.64
C GLY A 74 15.90 -1.98 -4.45
N ALA A 75 15.05 -1.34 -5.28
CA ALA A 75 14.69 0.08 -5.14
C ALA A 75 14.09 0.42 -3.77
N ALA A 76 13.36 -0.53 -3.16
CA ALA A 76 12.93 -0.47 -1.77
C ALA A 76 13.00 -1.85 -1.12
N LYS A 77 13.40 -1.89 0.14
CA LYS A 77 13.50 -3.11 0.95
C LYS A 77 12.82 -2.88 2.28
N ASN A 78 11.81 -3.69 2.58
CA ASN A 78 11.03 -3.60 3.80
C ASN A 78 10.46 -2.20 4.08
N GLN A 79 10.06 -1.49 3.04
CA GLN A 79 9.54 -0.13 3.14
C GLN A 79 8.13 -0.14 3.75
N PRO A 80 7.92 0.49 4.92
CA PRO A 80 6.61 0.61 5.53
C PRO A 80 5.81 1.76 4.92
N SER A 81 4.53 1.53 4.64
CA SER A 81 3.62 2.59 4.18
C SER A 81 2.19 2.44 4.68
N LEU A 82 1.51 3.56 4.83
CA LEU A 82 0.06 3.63 5.03
C LEU A 82 -0.59 3.95 3.68
N MET A 83 -1.40 3.05 3.15
CA MET A 83 -2.23 3.30 1.97
C MET A 83 -3.68 3.55 2.39
N THR A 84 -4.24 4.67 1.96
CA THR A 84 -5.59 5.08 2.33
C THR A 84 -6.54 5.14 1.13
N GLY A 85 -7.84 5.09 1.40
CA GLY A 85 -8.91 5.21 0.40
C GLY A 85 -9.22 6.66 -0.01
N TYR A 86 -8.36 7.62 0.34
CA TYR A 86 -8.53 9.04 0.08
C TYR A 86 -7.17 9.73 0.01
N ASN A 87 -7.06 10.88 -0.64
CA ASN A 87 -5.80 11.62 -0.64
C ASN A 87 -5.52 12.22 0.73
N LEU A 88 -4.28 12.09 1.19
CA LEU A 88 -3.77 12.63 2.43
C LEU A 88 -3.42 14.11 2.26
N LYS A 89 -3.38 14.81 3.40
CA LYS A 89 -2.83 16.16 3.49
C LYS A 89 -1.35 16.07 3.91
N ASP A 90 -0.54 17.01 3.43
CA ASP A 90 0.89 17.05 3.79
C ASP A 90 1.12 17.57 5.22
N ALA A 91 0.27 18.51 5.66
CA ALA A 91 0.35 19.14 6.97
C ALA A 91 -1.03 19.19 7.68
N PRO A 92 -1.18 18.62 8.89
CA PRO A 92 -0.12 17.94 9.66
C PRO A 92 0.25 16.59 9.03
N ALA A 93 1.54 16.25 9.14
CA ALA A 93 2.11 15.00 8.69
C ALA A 93 1.44 13.79 9.37
N PRO A 94 1.20 12.66 8.67
CA PRO A 94 0.77 11.43 9.30
C PRO A 94 1.81 10.92 10.31
N THR A 95 1.37 10.20 11.33
CA THR A 95 2.26 9.67 12.37
C THR A 95 1.87 8.27 12.78
N VAL A 96 2.87 7.42 13.05
CA VAL A 96 2.71 6.06 13.58
C VAL A 96 3.18 6.03 15.03
N ARG A 97 2.48 5.29 15.89
CA ARG A 97 2.86 5.06 17.29
C ARG A 97 2.76 3.59 17.67
N ILE A 98 3.79 3.10 18.35
CA ILE A 98 3.87 1.75 18.93
C ILE A 98 4.38 1.90 20.36
N GLY A 99 3.52 1.62 21.35
CA GLY A 99 3.83 1.97 22.74
C GLY A 99 4.10 3.47 22.90
N SER A 100 5.28 3.82 23.42
CA SER A 100 5.74 5.20 23.57
C SER A 100 6.46 5.76 22.34
N GLU A 101 6.93 4.88 21.45
CA GLU A 101 7.70 5.25 20.25
C GLU A 101 6.79 5.89 19.20
N LYS A 102 7.33 6.84 18.43
CA LYS A 102 6.59 7.61 17.42
C LYS A 102 7.47 7.86 16.19
N TRP A 103 6.89 7.68 15.02
CA TRP A 103 7.49 8.03 13.72
C TRP A 103 6.61 9.02 12.99
N THR A 104 7.23 10.01 12.34
CA THR A 104 6.56 10.92 11.41
C THR A 104 6.65 10.35 10.01
N MET A 105 5.61 10.53 9.22
CA MET A 105 5.52 10.12 7.83
C MET A 105 5.37 11.34 6.94
N PHE A 106 5.67 11.20 5.65
CA PHE A 106 5.29 12.17 4.63
C PHE A 106 4.24 11.56 3.70
N SER A 107 3.35 12.42 3.19
CA SER A 107 2.26 12.02 2.31
C SER A 107 2.68 12.10 0.84
N SER A 108 2.20 11.17 0.04
CA SER A 108 2.23 11.20 -1.43
C SER A 108 0.88 10.68 -1.93
N GLU A 109 0.05 11.59 -2.41
CA GLU A 109 -1.34 11.31 -2.78
C GLU A 109 -2.12 10.61 -1.66
N ASN A 110 -2.50 9.34 -1.83
CA ASN A 110 -3.24 8.54 -0.86
C ASN A 110 -2.35 7.60 -0.03
N GLU A 111 -1.04 7.65 -0.20
CA GLU A 111 -0.07 6.82 0.53
C GLU A 111 0.85 7.70 1.40
N ALA A 112 1.33 7.17 2.52
CA ALA A 112 2.31 7.84 3.36
C ALA A 112 3.46 6.91 3.71
N PHE A 113 4.66 7.48 3.76
CA PHE A 113 5.92 6.78 3.92
C PHE A 113 6.76 7.39 5.03
N VAL A 114 7.75 6.65 5.51
CA VAL A 114 8.77 7.15 6.43
C VAL A 114 9.94 7.72 5.63
N GLU A 115 10.56 8.82 6.07
CA GLU A 115 11.51 9.61 5.26
C GLU A 115 12.83 8.89 4.91
N GLY A 116 13.28 7.95 5.74
CA GLY A 116 14.60 7.34 5.55
C GLY A 116 14.74 5.93 6.10
N ALA A 117 15.72 5.21 5.55
CA ALA A 117 15.94 3.79 5.83
C ALA A 117 16.19 3.47 7.32
N ASP A 118 16.75 4.42 8.09
CA ASP A 118 16.98 4.24 9.52
C ASP A 118 15.66 4.20 10.30
N ASP A 119 14.74 5.10 9.97
CA ASP A 119 13.41 5.16 10.56
C ASP A 119 12.54 3.98 10.09
N GLU A 120 12.67 3.56 8.83
CA GLU A 120 12.02 2.34 8.31
C GLU A 120 12.44 1.10 9.10
N ARG A 121 13.76 0.91 9.30
CA ARG A 121 14.29 -0.21 10.10
C ARG A 121 13.86 -0.12 11.55
N SER A 122 13.90 1.07 12.14
CA SER A 122 13.46 1.32 13.52
C SER A 122 11.97 0.98 13.70
N LEU A 123 11.12 1.47 12.80
CA LEU A 123 9.68 1.20 12.79
C LEU A 123 9.40 -0.30 12.64
N LEU A 124 9.97 -0.97 11.64
CA LEU A 124 9.76 -2.41 11.45
C LEU A 124 10.23 -3.22 12.67
N SER A 125 11.35 -2.84 13.27
CA SER A 125 11.86 -3.45 14.51
C SER A 125 10.85 -3.31 15.65
N ALA A 126 10.28 -2.13 15.85
CA ALA A 126 9.22 -1.90 16.84
C ALA A 126 7.94 -2.67 16.51
N MET A 127 7.55 -2.72 15.24
CA MET A 127 6.39 -3.48 14.76
C MET A 127 6.54 -4.99 15.07
N ARG A 128 7.74 -5.57 14.90
CA ARG A 128 8.01 -6.98 15.23
C ARG A 128 7.89 -7.30 16.74
N ARG A 129 8.08 -6.31 17.61
CA ARG A 129 7.94 -6.44 19.07
C ARG A 129 6.54 -6.08 19.58
N GLY A 130 5.78 -5.30 18.81
CA GLY A 130 4.47 -4.77 19.19
C GLY A 130 3.32 -5.73 18.97
N ALA A 131 2.17 -5.43 19.59
CA ALA A 131 0.92 -6.16 19.37
C ALA A 131 -0.02 -5.43 18.40
N ASP A 132 -0.12 -4.10 18.54
CA ASP A 132 -0.88 -3.20 17.68
C ASP A 132 -0.10 -1.91 17.49
N MET A 133 -0.39 -1.18 16.41
CA MET A 133 0.08 0.19 16.19
C MET A 133 -1.07 1.15 15.92
N ARG A 134 -0.86 2.42 16.25
CA ARG A 134 -1.83 3.49 16.00
C ARG A 134 -1.30 4.45 14.97
N ILE A 135 -2.15 4.87 14.05
CA ILE A 135 -1.79 5.80 12.99
C ILE A 135 -2.75 6.97 13.01
N SER A 136 -2.23 8.19 12.98
CA SER A 136 -3.01 9.42 12.84
C SER A 136 -2.68 10.07 11.51
N ALA A 137 -3.69 10.50 10.77
CA ALA A 137 -3.57 11.13 9.46
C ALA A 137 -4.68 12.17 9.25
N VAL A 138 -4.52 13.05 8.27
CA VAL A 138 -5.56 14.01 7.88
C VAL A 138 -5.82 13.86 6.39
N SER A 139 -7.09 13.70 6.00
CA SER A 139 -7.45 13.70 4.58
C SER A 139 -7.24 15.08 3.96
N SER A 140 -7.05 15.14 2.64
CA SER A 140 -6.97 16.39 1.88
C SER A 140 -8.20 17.30 2.07
N ARG A 141 -9.34 16.70 2.45
CA ARG A 141 -10.60 17.40 2.80
C ARG A 141 -10.61 17.97 4.22
N GLY A 142 -9.56 17.77 5.01
CA GLY A 142 -9.41 18.30 6.37
C GLY A 142 -9.96 17.41 7.50
N THR A 143 -10.48 16.22 7.20
CA THR A 143 -10.94 15.28 8.24
C THR A 143 -9.74 14.61 8.92
N ALA A 144 -9.62 14.79 10.23
CA ALA A 144 -8.68 14.01 11.05
C ALA A 144 -9.16 12.56 11.17
N THR A 145 -8.24 11.63 10.95
CA THR A 145 -8.51 10.19 10.91
C THR A 145 -7.50 9.44 11.77
N ASN A 146 -7.95 8.37 12.41
CA ASN A 146 -7.12 7.53 13.25
C ASN A 146 -7.40 6.05 12.98
N TYR A 147 -6.35 5.24 12.99
CA TYR A 147 -6.40 3.82 12.69
C TYR A 147 -5.69 3.01 13.75
N VAL A 148 -6.23 1.82 14.04
CA VAL A 148 -5.54 0.77 14.80
C VAL A 148 -5.22 -0.37 13.84
N ILE A 149 -3.95 -0.76 13.77
CA ILE A 149 -3.46 -1.84 12.94
C ILE A 149 -2.95 -2.96 13.83
N SER A 150 -3.36 -4.21 13.56
CA SER A 150 -2.81 -5.39 14.25
C SER A 150 -1.41 -5.72 13.75
N LEU A 151 -0.51 -6.11 14.65
CA LEU A 151 0.84 -6.59 14.31
C LEU A 151 0.97 -8.11 14.41
N ARG A 152 -0.15 -8.81 14.69
CA ARG A 152 -0.16 -10.27 14.82
C ARG A 152 0.06 -10.94 13.47
N GLY A 153 1.19 -11.64 13.35
CA GLY A 153 1.56 -12.36 12.13
C GLY A 153 2.51 -11.59 11.20
N LEU A 154 2.79 -10.32 11.51
CA LEU A 154 3.69 -9.45 10.75
C LEU A 154 5.02 -10.13 10.42
N THR A 155 5.73 -10.67 11.42
CA THR A 155 7.10 -11.20 11.22
C THR A 155 7.16 -12.24 10.11
N LYS A 156 6.25 -13.23 10.15
CA LYS A 156 6.18 -14.28 9.12
C LYS A 156 5.75 -13.74 7.76
N ALA A 157 4.83 -12.77 7.76
CA ALA A 157 4.36 -12.17 6.51
C ALA A 157 5.47 -11.37 5.81
N VAL A 158 6.25 -10.60 6.57
CA VAL A 158 7.40 -9.84 6.06
C VAL A 158 8.48 -10.77 5.53
N GLU A 159 8.87 -11.80 6.30
CA GLU A 159 9.83 -12.82 5.85
C GLU A 159 9.39 -13.47 4.54
N ARG A 160 8.11 -13.88 4.45
CA ARG A 160 7.56 -14.49 3.24
C ARG A 160 7.50 -13.51 2.04
N ALA A 161 7.29 -12.22 2.29
CA ALA A 161 7.32 -11.19 1.26
C ALA A 161 8.74 -10.94 0.74
N GLU A 162 9.75 -10.93 1.62
CA GLU A 162 11.17 -10.87 1.24
C GLU A 162 11.54 -12.07 0.35
N GLU A 163 11.18 -13.29 0.76
CA GLU A 163 11.39 -14.51 -0.02
C GLU A 163 10.70 -14.47 -1.39
N ALA A 164 9.51 -13.88 -1.46
CA ALA A 164 8.77 -13.78 -2.72
C ALA A 164 9.47 -12.88 -3.75
N CYS A 165 10.31 -11.94 -3.31
CA CYS A 165 11.00 -10.96 -4.16
C CYS A 165 12.51 -11.21 -4.29
N SER A 166 12.99 -12.32 -3.74
CA SER A 166 14.35 -12.81 -3.90
C SER A 166 14.52 -13.65 -5.18
#